data_AF-A0A6A4HYI4-F1
#
_entry.id   AF-A0A6A4HYI4-F1
#
_cell.length_a   1.000
_cell.length_b   1.000
_cell.length_c   1.000
_cell.angle_alpha   90.00
_cell.angle_beta   90.00
_cell.angle_gamma   90.00
#
_symmetry.space_group_name_H-M   'P 1'
#
loop_
_entity.id
_entity.type
_entity.pdbx_description
1 polymer ?
#
loop_
_entity_poly.entity_id
_entity_poly.type
_entity_poly.pdbx_seq_one_letter_code
_entity_poly.pdbx_strand_id
1 'polypeptide(L)'
;MTDASWKYWKISRALPQRFLSILTQLQTGYFPLQQHLYCIKRAESPACPCYKQKPKMMHHYLMECPVHCNPRAWLRLNIPQGNWTMTELLTNERMLKHLFNL
;
A
#
# COMPACT_ATOMS: atom_id res chain seq x y z
N MET A 1 -13.38 5.06 -23.88
CA MET A 1 -13.00 4.15 -22.77
C MET A 1 -11.53 4.37 -22.48
N THR A 2 -11.20 4.95 -21.33
CA THR A 2 -9.83 5.37 -21.01
C THR A 2 -8.96 4.16 -20.65
N ASP A 3 -7.71 4.17 -21.12
CA ASP A 3 -6.67 3.14 -20.88
C ASP A 3 -6.48 2.77 -19.39
N ALA A 4 -6.88 3.65 -18.47
CA ALA A 4 -6.87 3.38 -17.03
C ALA A 4 -7.88 2.28 -16.59
N SER A 5 -9.05 2.20 -17.23
CA SER A 5 -10.12 1.26 -16.83
C SER A 5 -9.77 -0.19 -17.16
N TRP A 6 -9.11 -0.44 -18.30
CA TRP A 6 -8.74 -1.79 -18.72
C TRP A 6 -7.60 -2.38 -17.87
N LYS A 7 -6.62 -1.56 -17.48
CA LYS A 7 -5.53 -1.95 -16.58
C LYS A 7 -6.08 -2.31 -15.19
N TYR A 8 -7.03 -1.53 -14.69
CA TYR A 8 -7.71 -1.82 -13.43
C TYR A 8 -8.49 -3.14 -13.47
N TRP A 9 -9.20 -3.42 -14.56
CA TRP A 9 -9.95 -4.66 -14.77
C TRP A 9 -9.08 -5.93 -14.79
N LYS A 10 -7.84 -5.82 -15.28
CA LYS A 10 -6.89 -6.94 -15.24
C LYS A 10 -6.43 -7.25 -13.82
N ILE A 11 -6.08 -6.22 -13.08
CA ILE A 11 -5.66 -6.30 -11.68
C ILE A 11 -6.79 -6.88 -10.82
N SER A 12 -8.03 -6.45 -11.05
CA SER A 12 -9.18 -6.95 -10.29
C SER A 12 -9.51 -8.42 -10.50
N ARG A 13 -9.19 -9.00 -11.65
CA ARG A 13 -9.36 -10.46 -11.85
C ARG A 13 -8.29 -11.30 -11.19
N ALA A 14 -7.09 -10.76 -11.01
CA ALA A 14 -5.95 -11.49 -10.45
C ALA A 14 -5.87 -11.44 -8.91
N LEU A 15 -6.57 -10.49 -8.27
CA LEU A 15 -6.53 -10.27 -6.83
C LEU A 15 -7.81 -10.78 -6.13
N PRO A 16 -7.68 -11.58 -5.06
CA PRO A 16 -8.78 -11.85 -4.15
C PRO A 16 -9.48 -10.56 -3.69
N GLN A 17 -10.82 -10.61 -3.54
CA GLN A 17 -11.65 -9.44 -3.23
C GLN A 17 -11.20 -8.64 -2.00
N ARG A 18 -10.65 -9.33 -0.98
CA ARG A 18 -10.05 -8.69 0.21
C ARG A 18 -8.87 -7.76 -0.14
N PHE A 19 -8.03 -8.16 -1.09
CA PHE A 19 -6.88 -7.35 -1.51
C PHE A 19 -7.30 -6.22 -2.44
N LEU A 20 -8.36 -6.41 -3.23
CA LEU A 20 -8.95 -5.31 -4.00
C LEU A 20 -9.50 -4.22 -3.09
N SER A 21 -10.24 -4.58 -2.05
CA SER A 21 -10.77 -3.59 -1.09
C SER A 21 -9.65 -2.78 -0.45
N ILE A 22 -8.57 -3.45 -0.03
CA ILE A 22 -7.37 -2.78 0.48
C ILE A 22 -6.77 -1.90 -0.62
N LEU A 23 -6.55 -2.42 -1.83
CA LEU A 23 -5.97 -1.66 -2.94
C LEU A 23 -6.75 -0.39 -3.28
N THR A 24 -8.09 -0.45 -3.29
CA THR A 24 -8.92 0.73 -3.56
C THR A 24 -8.78 1.76 -2.43
N GLN A 25 -8.76 1.33 -1.17
CA GLN A 25 -8.50 2.23 -0.02
C GLN A 25 -7.11 2.86 -0.11
N LEU A 26 -6.14 2.08 -0.59
CA LEU A 26 -4.77 2.50 -0.75
C LEU A 26 -4.62 3.55 -1.89
N GLN A 27 -5.18 3.28 -3.06
CA GLN A 27 -5.16 4.19 -4.22
C GLN A 27 -5.90 5.50 -3.97
N THR A 28 -7.01 5.44 -3.24
CA THR A 28 -7.83 6.62 -2.95
C THR A 28 -7.24 7.48 -1.84
N GLY A 29 -6.24 6.99 -1.09
CA GLY A 29 -5.53 7.74 -0.06
C GLY A 29 -6.38 8.12 1.17
N TYR A 30 -7.66 7.72 1.20
CA TYR A 30 -8.63 8.06 2.25
C TYR A 30 -8.44 7.25 3.54
N PHE A 31 -7.41 6.42 3.62
CA PHE A 31 -7.29 5.46 4.69
C PHE A 31 -6.10 5.72 5.61
N PRO A 32 -6.34 6.02 6.89
CA PRO A 32 -5.31 5.97 7.91
C PRO A 32 -4.95 4.51 8.17
N LEU A 33 -3.95 4.00 7.43
CA LEU A 33 -3.51 2.60 7.46
C LEU A 33 -3.33 2.08 8.90
N GLN A 34 -2.73 2.88 9.76
CA GLN A 34 -2.48 2.52 11.15
C GLN A 34 -3.73 2.44 12.00
N GLN A 35 -4.69 3.35 11.79
CA GLN A 35 -5.98 3.30 12.46
C GLN A 35 -6.72 2.02 12.07
N HIS A 36 -6.63 1.60 10.82
CA HIS A 36 -7.19 0.31 10.42
C HIS A 36 -6.47 -0.87 11.05
N LEU A 37 -5.14 -0.89 11.01
CA LEU A 37 -4.35 -1.93 11.67
C LEU A 37 -4.72 -2.02 13.15
N TYR A 38 -4.95 -0.89 13.81
CA TYR A 38 -5.45 -0.82 15.19
C TYR A 38 -6.87 -1.40 15.31
N CYS A 39 -7.81 -1.01 14.45
CA CYS A 39 -9.18 -1.54 14.44
C CYS A 39 -9.21 -3.08 14.26
N ILE A 40 -8.33 -3.65 13.43
CA ILE A 40 -8.22 -5.10 13.23
C ILE A 40 -7.26 -5.79 14.22
N LYS A 41 -6.81 -5.08 15.26
CA LYS A 41 -5.91 -5.58 16.31
C LYS A 41 -4.56 -6.10 15.80
N ARG A 42 -4.09 -5.57 14.68
CA ARG A 42 -2.74 -5.83 14.10
C ARG A 42 -1.72 -4.74 14.44
N ALA A 43 -2.15 -3.67 15.10
CA ALA A 43 -1.28 -2.65 15.68
C ALA A 43 -1.75 -2.30 17.09
N GLU A 44 -0.81 -1.97 17.98
CA GLU A 44 -1.10 -1.60 19.37
C GLU A 44 -1.63 -0.16 19.51
N SER A 45 -1.40 0.68 18.50
CA SER A 45 -1.80 2.09 18.51
C SER A 45 -2.26 2.55 17.12
N PRO A 46 -3.27 3.44 17.03
CA PRO A 46 -3.72 4.04 15.77
C PRO A 46 -2.75 5.11 15.24
N ALA A 47 -1.80 5.56 16.07
CA ALA A 47 -0.72 6.47 15.66
C ALA A 47 0.57 5.69 15.33
N CYS A 48 1.37 6.25 14.42
CA CYS A 48 2.69 5.71 14.09
C CYS A 48 3.61 5.80 15.31
N PRO A 49 4.32 4.72 15.70
CA PRO A 49 5.27 4.77 16.81
C PRO A 49 6.41 5.78 16.60
N CYS A 50 6.78 6.05 15.33
CA CYS A 50 7.79 7.07 14.98
C CYS A 50 7.29 8.51 15.21
N TYR A 51 5.99 8.76 15.04
CA TYR A 51 5.38 10.07 15.11
C TYR A 51 4.01 9.96 15.76
N LYS A 52 3.99 10.02 17.10
CA LYS A 52 2.80 9.82 17.94
C LYS A 52 1.72 10.91 17.79
N GLN A 53 1.98 11.96 17.00
CA GLN A 53 1.20 13.20 17.05
C GLN A 53 0.11 13.33 15.97
N LYS A 54 0.15 12.55 14.88
CA LYS A 54 -0.87 12.66 13.81
C LYS A 54 -1.19 11.30 13.17
N PRO A 55 -2.45 11.03 12.79
CA PRO A 55 -2.77 9.92 11.91
C PRO A 55 -1.98 10.09 10.62
N LYS A 56 -1.15 9.10 10.31
CA LYS A 56 -0.28 9.16 9.14
C LYS A 56 -0.98 8.52 7.95
N MET A 57 -1.01 9.26 6.85
CA MET A 57 -1.50 8.77 5.57
C MET A 57 -0.59 7.67 5.04
N MET A 58 -1.13 6.88 4.14
CA MET A 58 -0.47 5.74 3.53
C MET A 58 0.93 6.03 2.96
N HIS A 59 1.14 7.24 2.41
CA HIS A 59 2.45 7.69 1.93
C HIS A 59 3.54 7.50 2.98
N HIS A 60 3.28 7.90 4.23
CA HIS A 60 4.25 7.76 5.31
C HIS A 60 4.65 6.29 5.50
N TYR A 61 3.69 5.37 5.51
CA TYR A 61 3.96 3.95 5.74
C TYR A 61 4.76 3.31 4.61
N LEU A 62 4.33 3.53 3.37
CA LEU A 62 4.94 2.90 2.20
C LEU A 62 6.23 3.56 1.73
N MET A 63 6.47 4.83 2.06
CA MET A 63 7.60 5.58 1.50
C MET A 63 8.63 6.04 2.54
N GLU A 64 8.22 6.32 3.79
CA GLU A 64 9.05 7.10 4.73
C GLU A 64 9.31 6.42 6.08
N CYS A 65 8.34 5.67 6.61
CA CYS A 65 8.26 5.34 8.03
C CYS A 65 9.42 4.46 8.52
N PRO A 66 10.31 4.93 9.41
CA PRO A 66 11.47 4.14 9.83
C PRO A 66 11.13 2.73 10.35
N VAL A 67 10.02 2.57 11.08
CA VAL A 67 9.56 1.27 11.62
C VAL A 67 9.24 0.24 10.54
N HIS A 68 8.86 0.68 9.34
CA HIS A 68 8.61 -0.22 8.21
C HIS A 68 9.78 -0.27 7.23
N CYS A 69 11.01 0.06 7.67
CA CYS A 69 12.19 0.04 6.80
C CYS A 69 12.47 -1.35 6.23
N ASN A 70 12.38 -2.42 7.04
CA ASN A 70 12.64 -3.79 6.60
C ASN A 70 11.67 -4.27 5.52
N PRO A 71 10.33 -4.23 5.72
CA PRO A 71 9.40 -4.62 4.67
C PRO A 71 9.49 -3.70 3.43
N ARG A 72 9.79 -2.40 3.60
CA ARG A 72 10.06 -1.52 2.45
C ARG A 72 11.34 -1.86 1.71
N ALA A 73 12.39 -2.25 2.41
CA ALA A 73 13.65 -2.63 1.79
C ALA A 73 13.45 -3.88 0.93
N TRP A 74 12.75 -4.88 1.46
CA TRP A 74 12.34 -6.05 0.68
C TRP A 74 11.50 -5.65 -0.54
N LEU A 75 10.51 -4.77 -0.36
CA LEU A 75 9.70 -4.27 -1.48
C LEU A 75 10.54 -3.55 -2.52
N ARG A 76 11.47 -2.68 -2.11
CA ARG A 76 12.39 -1.95 -3.00
C ARG A 76 13.29 -2.88 -3.83
N LEU A 77 13.75 -3.98 -3.23
CA LEU A 77 14.60 -4.96 -3.95
C LEU A 77 13.83 -5.67 -5.07
N ASN A 78 12.51 -5.78 -4.96
CA ASN A 78 11.66 -6.46 -5.93
C ASN A 78 11.02 -5.51 -6.95
N ILE A 79 11.31 -4.21 -6.89
CA ILE A 79 10.76 -3.19 -7.78
C ILE A 79 11.87 -2.64 -8.68
N PRO A 80 11.67 -2.54 -10.02
CA PRO A 80 12.66 -1.94 -10.92
C PRO A 80 13.02 -0.51 -10.50
N GLN A 81 14.31 -0.17 -10.57
CA GLN A 81 14.80 1.18 -10.31
C GLN A 81 14.11 2.19 -11.24
N GLY A 82 13.56 3.27 -10.67
CA GLY A 82 12.80 4.30 -11.38
C GLY A 82 11.28 4.28 -11.13
N ASN A 83 10.72 3.15 -10.68
CA ASN A 83 9.28 3.01 -10.45
C ASN A 83 8.87 3.13 -8.97
N TRP A 84 9.70 3.75 -8.14
CA TRP A 84 9.43 3.94 -6.72
C TRP A 84 8.54 5.17 -6.48
N THR A 85 7.29 5.09 -6.95
CA THR A 85 6.26 6.10 -6.70
C THR A 85 5.01 5.42 -6.14
N MET A 86 4.19 6.17 -5.39
CA MET A 86 2.91 5.66 -4.89
C MET A 86 2.00 5.18 -6.02
N THR A 87 1.95 5.91 -7.13
CA THR A 87 1.09 5.57 -8.27
C THR A 87 1.54 4.28 -8.95
N GLU A 88 2.83 4.12 -9.23
CA GLU A 88 3.35 2.87 -9.82
C GLU A 88 3.16 1.67 -8.89
N LEU A 89 3.45 1.83 -7.60
CA LEU A 89 3.32 0.77 -6.62
C LEU A 89 1.88 0.24 -6.49
N LEU A 90 0.90 1.13 -6.65
CA LEU A 90 -0.51 0.81 -6.48
C LEU A 90 -1.26 0.54 -7.79
N THR A 91 -0.66 0.80 -8.95
CA THR A 91 -1.34 0.62 -10.25
C THR A 91 -0.71 -0.47 -11.11
N ASN A 92 0.51 -0.89 -10.80
CA ASN A 92 1.22 -1.89 -11.59
C ASN A 92 1.00 -3.29 -11.02
N GLU A 93 0.33 -4.16 -11.79
CA GLU A 93 0.01 -5.54 -11.39
C GLU A 93 1.22 -6.34 -10.89
N ARG A 94 2.40 -6.14 -11.52
CA ARG A 94 3.64 -6.83 -11.10
C ARG A 94 4.07 -6.39 -9.71
N MET A 95 3.88 -5.11 -9.38
CA MET A 95 4.24 -4.53 -8.08
C MET A 95 3.26 -4.93 -6.99
N LEU A 96 1.98 -5.08 -7.33
CA LEU A 96 0.94 -5.54 -6.41
C LEU A 96 1.18 -6.95 -5.88
N LYS A 97 1.79 -7.82 -6.70
CA LYS A 97 2.21 -9.16 -6.24
C LYS A 97 3.21 -9.07 -5.09
N HIS A 98 4.20 -8.20 -5.23
CA HIS A 98 5.17 -7.96 -4.16
C HIS A 98 4.53 -7.26 -2.96
N LEU A 99 3.64 -6.29 -3.17
CA LEU A 99 2.94 -5.58 -2.09
C LEU A 99 2.08 -6.51 -1.22
N PHE A 100 1.37 -7.44 -1.84
CA PHE A 100 0.49 -8.39 -1.14
C PHE A 100 1.14 -9.75 -0.87
N ASN A 101 2.41 -9.92 -1.24
CA ASN A 101 3.16 -11.17 -1.14
C ASN A 101 2.40 -12.36 -1.79
N LEU A 102 1.92 -12.15 -3.02
CA LEU A 102 1.16 -13.09 -3.87
C LEU A 102 2.03 -13.83 -4.88
#